data_AF-A0A550GKM8-F1
#
_entry.id   AF-A0A550GKM8-F1
#
_cell.length_a   1.000
_cell.length_b   1.000
_cell.length_c   1.000
_cell.angle_alpha   90.00
_cell.angle_beta   90.00
_cell.angle_gamma   90.00
#
_symmetry.space_group_name_H-M   'P 1'
#
loop_
_entity.id
_entity.type
_entity.pdbx_description
1 polymer ?
#
loop_
_entity_poly.entity_id
_entity_poly.type
_entity_poly.pdbx_seq_one_letter_code
_entity_poly.pdbx_strand_id
1 'polypeptide(L)'
;MTGFTVVWLGQVVSLLGTSMTNFAITIWAWEATGKATALALMQLFFFAPTILMSPVAGALVDRWSRKLVMIMSDLAAGLGTITIFVLFSTGALEVWHLYVIFAFMGAFQAFQFPAYSAAVSTMIS
;
A
#
# COMPACT_ATOMS: atom_id res chain seq x y z
N MET A 1 1.08 -25.81 9.39
CA MET A 1 0.07 -24.90 9.99
C MET A 1 0.69 -23.69 10.69
N THR A 2 1.73 -23.85 11.52
CA THR A 2 2.38 -22.71 12.23
C THR A 2 2.86 -21.57 11.30
N GLY A 3 3.46 -21.89 10.16
CA GLY A 3 3.90 -20.88 9.18
C GLY A 3 2.75 -20.06 8.59
N PHE A 4 1.59 -20.68 8.34
CA PHE A 4 0.38 -19.99 7.88
C PHE A 4 -0.15 -19.04 8.95
N THR A 5 -0.24 -19.50 10.21
CA THR A 5 -0.75 -18.68 11.33
C THR A 5 0.09 -17.41 11.56
N VAL A 6 1.42 -17.51 11.45
CA VAL A 6 2.33 -16.36 11.60
C VAL A 6 2.13 -15.34 10.47
N VAL A 7 2.08 -15.80 9.22
CA VAL A 7 1.86 -14.92 8.05
C VAL A 7 0.48 -14.27 8.12
N TRP A 8 -0.54 -15.05 8.49
CA TRP A 8 -1.91 -14.57 8.62
C TRP A 8 -2.04 -13.49 9.71
N LEU A 9 -1.47 -13.70 10.89
CA LEU A 9 -1.45 -12.69 11.96
C LEU A 9 -0.72 -11.42 11.52
N GLY A 10 0.45 -11.56 10.86
CA GLY A 10 1.19 -10.41 10.34
C GLY A 10 0.38 -9.61 9.31
N GLN A 11 -0.34 -10.29 8.42
CA GLN A 11 -1.20 -9.65 7.44
C GLN A 11 -2.41 -8.95 8.06
N VAL A 12 -3.05 -9.54 9.08
CA VAL A 12 -4.13 -8.88 9.83
C VAL A 12 -3.65 -7.57 10.44
N VAL A 13 -2.50 -7.59 11.12
CA VAL A 13 -1.92 -6.38 11.73
C VAL A 13 -1.57 -5.34 10.67
N SER A 14 -0.96 -5.76 9.54
CA SER A 14 -0.61 -4.88 8.43
C SER A 14 -1.84 -4.20 7.80
N LEU A 15 -2.90 -4.97 7.55
CA LEU A 15 -4.16 -4.46 6.96
C LEU A 15 -4.85 -3.48 7.90
N LEU A 16 -4.89 -3.77 9.20
CA LEU A 16 -5.43 -2.86 10.20
C LEU A 16 -4.63 -1.55 10.27
N GLY A 17 -3.30 -1.64 10.37
CA GLY A 17 -2.42 -0.46 10.39
C GLY A 17 -2.55 0.40 9.13
N THR A 18 -2.63 -0.23 7.96
CA THR A 18 -2.84 0.45 6.68
C THR A 18 -4.20 1.16 6.64
N SER A 19 -5.25 0.50 7.11
CA SER A 19 -6.61 1.09 7.15
C SER A 19 -6.68 2.28 8.10
N MET A 20 -6.08 2.17 9.29
CA MET A 20 -6.00 3.27 10.25
C MET A 20 -5.20 4.45 9.69
N THR A 21 -4.07 4.18 9.03
CA THR A 21 -3.23 5.21 8.41
C THR A 21 -3.99 5.94 7.31
N ASN A 22 -4.68 5.22 6.42
CA ASN A 22 -5.51 5.83 5.37
C ASN A 22 -6.64 6.69 5.96
N PHE A 23 -7.29 6.23 7.04
CA PHE A 23 -8.32 6.99 7.71
C PHE A 23 -7.77 8.30 8.29
N ALA A 24 -6.65 8.25 9.02
CA ALA A 24 -6.00 9.42 9.60
C ALA A 24 -5.58 10.44 8.53
N ILE A 25 -4.96 9.97 7.44
CA ILE A 25 -4.53 10.83 6.33
C ILE A 25 -5.73 11.48 5.64
N THR A 26 -6.84 10.75 5.47
CA THR A 26 -8.05 11.29 4.85
C THR A 26 -8.62 12.45 5.66
N ILE A 27 -8.70 12.30 6.98
CA ILE A 27 -9.15 13.38 7.88
C ILE A 27 -8.17 14.55 7.81
N TRP A 28 -6.87 14.29 7.92
CA TRP A 28 -5.86 15.35 7.89
C TRP A 28 -5.89 16.15 6.58
N ALA A 29 -6.00 15.48 5.43
CA ALA A 29 -6.05 16.14 4.13
C ALA A 29 -7.33 16.98 3.96
N TRP A 30 -8.45 16.53 4.53
CA TRP A 30 -9.68 17.31 4.59
C TRP A 30 -9.52 18.55 5.46
N GLU A 31 -8.98 18.42 6.66
CA GLU A 31 -8.75 19.56 7.56
C GLU A 31 -7.77 20.59 6.96
N ALA A 32 -6.72 20.11 6.25
CA ALA A 32 -5.72 20.97 5.64
C ALA A 32 -6.23 21.74 4.41
N THR A 33 -7.18 21.20 3.63
CA THR A 33 -7.62 21.80 2.36
C THR A 33 -9.07 22.24 2.31
N GLY A 34 -9.95 21.60 3.07
CA GLY A 34 -11.41 21.76 3.01
C GLY A 34 -12.03 21.35 1.68
N LYS A 35 -11.31 20.59 0.83
CA LYS A 35 -11.71 20.31 -0.56
C LYS A 35 -11.81 18.82 -0.82
N ALA A 36 -12.98 18.36 -1.28
CA ALA A 36 -13.19 16.98 -1.72
C ALA A 36 -12.27 16.60 -2.91
N THR A 37 -11.87 17.57 -3.74
CA THR A 37 -10.98 17.32 -4.88
C THR A 37 -9.59 16.85 -4.47
N ALA A 38 -9.07 17.29 -3.31
CA ALA A 38 -7.77 16.83 -2.82
C ALA A 38 -7.81 15.33 -2.47
N LEU A 39 -8.87 14.88 -1.80
CA LEU A 39 -9.07 13.47 -1.47
C LEU A 39 -9.25 12.61 -2.72
N ALA A 40 -10.02 13.11 -3.70
CA ALA A 40 -10.21 12.41 -4.97
C ALA A 40 -8.89 12.27 -5.74
N LEU A 41 -8.05 13.32 -5.75
CA LEU A 41 -6.72 13.27 -6.35
C LEU A 41 -5.81 12.27 -5.64
N MET A 42 -5.82 12.21 -4.31
CA MET A 42 -5.06 11.18 -3.58
C MET A 42 -5.40 9.77 -4.06
N GLN A 43 -6.69 9.45 -4.18
CA GLN A 43 -7.10 8.13 -4.68
C GLN A 43 -6.77 7.95 -6.16
N LEU A 44 -6.87 8.98 -6.98
CA LEU A 44 -6.43 8.92 -8.38
C LEU A 44 -4.94 8.58 -8.46
N PHE A 45 -4.10 9.26 -7.69
CA PHE A 45 -2.66 9.01 -7.66
C PHE A 45 -2.33 7.63 -7.12
N PHE A 46 -3.15 7.04 -6.25
CA PHE A 46 -2.99 5.64 -5.84
C PHE A 46 -3.43 4.64 -6.94
N PHE A 47 -4.63 4.79 -7.49
CA PHE A 47 -5.20 3.83 -8.42
C PHE A 47 -4.55 3.90 -9.80
N ALA A 48 -4.17 5.08 -10.30
CA ALA A 48 -3.55 5.22 -11.62
C ALA A 48 -2.30 4.33 -11.80
N PRO A 49 -1.26 4.41 -10.96
CA PRO A 49 -0.10 3.53 -11.06
C PRO A 49 -0.44 2.08 -10.74
N THR A 50 -1.40 1.82 -9.84
CA THR A 50 -1.86 0.44 -9.57
C THR A 50 -2.41 -0.22 -10.83
N ILE A 51 -3.29 0.48 -11.56
CA ILE A 51 -3.90 -0.01 -12.80
C ILE A 51 -2.84 -0.18 -13.89
N LEU A 52 -1.95 0.81 -14.06
CA LEU A 52 -0.88 0.76 -15.05
C LEU A 52 0.11 -0.39 -14.79
N MET A 53 0.41 -0.68 -13.52
CA MET A 53 1.30 -1.76 -13.13
C MET A 53 0.62 -3.13 -13.09
N SER A 54 -0.72 -3.20 -13.10
CA SER A 54 -1.45 -4.48 -12.99
C SER A 54 -1.11 -5.52 -14.07
N PRO A 55 -0.93 -5.19 -15.37
CA PRO A 55 -0.53 -6.19 -16.37
C PRO A 55 0.91 -6.67 -16.16
N VAL A 56 1.78 -5.76 -15.73
CA VAL A 56 3.19 -6.04 -15.39
C VAL A 56 3.24 -6.97 -14.19
N ALA A 57 2.44 -6.71 -13.16
CA ALA A 57 2.32 -7.55 -11.98
C ALA A 57 1.85 -8.96 -12.32
N GLY A 58 0.85 -9.11 -13.19
CA GLY A 58 0.40 -10.42 -13.68
C GLY A 58 1.51 -11.19 -14.39
N ALA A 59 2.21 -10.55 -15.33
CA ALA A 59 3.29 -11.20 -16.08
C ALA A 59 4.53 -11.53 -15.23
N LEU A 60 4.86 -10.71 -14.22
CA LEU A 60 6.01 -10.93 -13.35
C LEU A 60 5.73 -11.93 -12.21
N VAL A 61 4.51 -12.02 -11.71
CA VAL A 61 4.15 -12.95 -10.62
C VAL A 61 4.34 -14.41 -11.02
N ASP A 62 4.18 -14.74 -12.31
CA ASP A 62 4.46 -16.08 -12.83
C ASP A 62 5.96 -16.43 -12.85
N ARG A 63 6.84 -15.41 -12.82
CA ARG A 63 8.30 -15.58 -12.95
C ARG A 63 9.08 -15.31 -11.67
N TRP A 64 8.53 -14.52 -10.74
CA TRP A 64 9.23 -14.09 -9.52
C TRP A 64 8.84 -14.94 -8.30
N SER A 65 9.73 -14.96 -7.30
CA SER A 65 9.44 -15.61 -6.03
C SER A 65 8.36 -14.83 -5.28
N ARG A 66 7.18 -15.44 -5.14
CA ARG A 66 5.95 -14.85 -4.57
C ARG A 66 6.18 -14.17 -3.22
N LYS A 67 7.01 -14.78 -2.37
CA LYS A 67 7.41 -14.26 -1.06
C LYS A 67 8.16 -12.92 -1.18
N LEU A 68 9.06 -12.79 -2.15
CA LEU A 68 9.87 -11.58 -2.33
C LEU A 68 9.00 -10.42 -2.82
N VAL A 69 8.06 -10.70 -3.72
CA VAL A 69 7.10 -9.70 -4.21
C VAL A 69 6.25 -9.15 -3.06
N MET A 70 5.69 -10.01 -2.21
CA MET A 70 4.94 -9.55 -1.03
C MET A 70 5.78 -8.70 -0.09
N ILE A 71 7.02 -9.11 0.19
CA ILE A 71 7.94 -8.35 1.05
C ILE A 71 8.23 -6.96 0.46
N MET A 72 8.46 -6.87 -0.85
CA MET A 72 8.75 -5.59 -1.51
C MET A 72 7.55 -4.63 -1.45
N SER A 73 6.33 -5.14 -1.65
CA SER A 73 5.13 -4.32 -1.56
C SER A 73 4.84 -3.87 -0.12
N ASP A 74 5.00 -4.75 0.87
CA ASP A 74 4.88 -4.40 2.28
C ASP A 74 5.96 -3.37 2.71
N LEU A 75 7.19 -3.52 2.23
CA LEU A 75 8.27 -2.55 2.46
C LEU A 75 7.95 -1.19 1.83
N ALA A 76 7.41 -1.15 0.61
CA ALA A 76 7.01 0.09 -0.04
C ALA A 76 5.91 0.81 0.75
N ALA A 77 4.92 0.06 1.25
CA ALA A 77 3.85 0.61 2.08
C ALA A 77 4.38 1.12 3.44
N GLY A 78 5.29 0.36 4.06
CA GLY A 78 5.96 0.75 5.31
C GLY A 78 6.80 2.02 5.15
N LEU A 79 7.61 2.11 4.08
CA LEU A 79 8.39 3.29 3.75
C LEU A 79 7.51 4.52 3.50
N GLY A 80 6.41 4.36 2.77
CA GLY A 80 5.43 5.43 2.57
C GLY A 80 4.87 5.94 3.89
N THR A 81 4.47 5.01 4.77
CA THR A 81 3.90 5.35 6.09
C THR A 81 4.92 6.07 6.98
N ILE A 82 6.16 5.58 7.04
CA ILE A 82 7.23 6.22 7.81
C ILE A 82 7.53 7.63 7.26
N THR A 83 7.55 7.79 5.94
CA THR A 83 7.79 9.09 5.30
C THR A 83 6.70 10.09 5.68
N ILE A 84 5.42 9.68 5.63
CA ILE A 84 4.30 10.52 6.06
C ILE A 84 4.43 10.89 7.55
N PHE A 85 4.75 9.92 8.40
CA PHE A 85 4.91 10.14 9.83
C PHE A 85 6.03 11.14 10.14
N VAL A 86 7.19 11.02 9.47
CA VAL A 86 8.31 11.96 9.63
C VAL A 86 7.89 13.36 9.22
N LEU A 87 7.32 13.52 8.01
CA LEU A 87 6.87 14.82 7.49
C LEU A 87 5.81 15.46 8.40
N PHE A 88 4.89 14.66 8.93
CA PHE A 88 3.89 15.12 9.88
C PHE A 88 4.54 15.60 11.18
N SER A 89 5.45 14.82 11.76
CA SER A 89 6.12 15.17 13.03
C SER A 89 7.01 16.40 12.92
N THR A 90 7.57 16.69 11.74
CA THR A 90 8.36 17.89 11.47
C THR A 90 7.51 19.10 11.07
N GLY A 91 6.19 18.95 10.96
CA GLY A 91 5.28 20.01 10.51
C GLY A 91 5.45 20.43 9.05
N ALA A 92 6.15 19.61 8.24
CA ALA A 92 6.45 19.87 6.83
C ALA A 92 5.51 19.12 5.87
N LEU A 93 4.51 18.41 6.41
CA LEU A 93 3.58 17.64 5.61
C LEU A 93 2.67 18.57 4.80
N GLU A 94 2.73 18.42 3.49
CA GLU A 94 1.87 19.09 2.53
C GLU A 94 1.14 18.07 1.65
N VAL A 95 0.00 18.44 1.10
CA VAL A 95 -0.87 17.52 0.34
C VAL A 95 -0.18 16.95 -0.90
N TRP A 96 0.72 17.69 -1.55
CA TRP A 96 1.44 17.15 -2.71
C TRP A 96 2.37 15.99 -2.36
N HIS A 97 2.91 15.94 -1.13
CA HIS A 97 3.68 14.79 -0.65
C HIS A 97 2.81 13.54 -0.64
N LEU A 98 1.53 13.67 -0.23
CA LEU A 98 0.58 12.57 -0.22
C LEU A 98 0.33 12.04 -1.64
N TYR A 99 0.25 12.91 -2.65
CA TYR A 99 0.10 12.47 -4.04
C TYR A 99 1.29 11.61 -4.51
N VAL A 100 2.51 12.05 -4.24
CA VAL A 100 3.73 11.31 -4.63
C VAL A 100 3.83 9.98 -3.89
N ILE A 101 3.58 9.99 -2.58
CA ILE A 101 3.65 8.79 -1.73
C ILE A 101 2.56 7.79 -2.12
N PHE A 102 1.33 8.24 -2.36
CA PHE A 102 0.23 7.37 -2.79
C PHE A 102 0.50 6.79 -4.17
N ALA A 103 1.11 7.57 -5.08
CA ALA A 103 1.51 7.06 -6.38
C ALA A 103 2.59 5.99 -6.30
N PHE A 104 3.59 6.22 -5.45
CA PHE A 104 4.60 5.21 -5.16
C PHE A 104 3.97 3.94 -4.58
N MET A 105 3.16 4.06 -3.53
CA MET A 105 2.50 2.91 -2.89
C MET A 105 1.60 2.15 -3.87
N GLY A 106 0.83 2.86 -4.70
CA GLY A 106 -0.04 2.25 -5.70
C GLY A 106 0.72 1.42 -6.74
N ALA A 107 1.90 1.89 -7.18
CA ALA A 107 2.73 1.13 -8.12
C ALA A 107 3.12 -0.26 -7.57
N PHE A 108 3.40 -0.36 -6.27
CA PHE A 108 3.74 -1.62 -5.62
C PHE A 108 2.52 -2.45 -5.22
N GLN A 109 1.37 -1.81 -4.99
CA GLN A 109 0.16 -2.51 -4.56
C GLN A 109 -0.33 -3.49 -5.63
N ALA A 110 -0.17 -3.14 -6.92
CA ALA A 110 -0.55 -4.00 -8.05
C ALA A 110 0.01 -5.43 -7.95
N PHE A 111 1.15 -5.61 -7.29
CA PHE A 111 1.83 -6.89 -7.12
C PHE A 111 1.37 -7.67 -5.88
N GLN A 112 0.70 -7.02 -4.94
CA GLN A 112 0.30 -7.61 -3.65
C GLN A 112 -0.82 -8.64 -3.81
N PHE A 113 -1.87 -8.31 -4.57
CA PHE A 113 -3.06 -9.16 -4.68
C PHE A 113 -2.78 -10.52 -5.36
N PRO A 114 -2.09 -10.60 -6.51
CA PRO A 114 -1.81 -11.88 -7.16
C PRO A 114 -0.83 -12.73 -6.33
N ALA A 115 0.16 -12.10 -5.69
CA ALA A 115 1.12 -12.80 -4.84
C ALA A 115 0.45 -13.40 -3.59
N TYR A 116 -0.45 -12.66 -2.95
CA TYR A 116 -1.21 -13.13 -1.79
C TYR A 116 -2.15 -14.30 -2.15
N SER A 117 -2.94 -14.16 -3.21
CA SER A 117 -3.86 -15.20 -3.67
C SER A 117 -3.13 -16.52 -3.98
N ALA A 118 -2.01 -16.44 -4.71
CA ALA A 118 -1.19 -17.60 -5.04
C ALA A 118 -0.48 -18.22 -3.83
N ALA A 119 -0.02 -17.41 -2.87
CA ALA A 119 0.63 -17.89 -1.65
C ALA A 119 -0.35 -18.65 -0.75
N VAL A 120 -1.57 -18.12 -0.58
CA VAL A 120 -2.63 -18.82 0.16
C VAL A 120 -2.93 -20.16 -0.50
N SER A 121 -3.16 -20.20 -1.81
CA SER A 121 -3.48 -21.45 -2.52
C SER A 121 -2.41 -22.54 -2.36
N THR A 122 -1.14 -22.19 -2.21
CA THR A 122 -0.04 -23.17 -2.05
C THR A 122 0.09 -23.69 -0.61
N MET A 123 -0.47 -22.99 0.38
CA MET A 123 -0.40 -23.37 1.80
C MET A 123 -1.54 -24.27 2.25
N ILE A 124 -2.66 -24.27 1.51
CA ILE A 124 -3.83 -25.13 1.75
C ILE A 124 -3.88 -26.36 0.84
N SER A 125 -3.10 -26.39 -0.25
CA SER A 125 -2.85 -27.59 -1.07
C SER A 125 -1.78 -28.48 -0.43
#